data_AF-A0A5C5WMR6-F1
#
_entry.id   AF-A0A5C5WMR6-F1
#
_cell.length_a   1.000
_cell.length_b   1.000
_cell.length_c   1.000
_cell.angle_alpha   90.00
_cell.angle_beta   90.00
_cell.angle_gamma   90.00
#
_symmetry.space_group_name_H-M   'P 1'
#
loop_
_entity.id
_entity.type
_entity.pdbx_description
1 polymer ?
#
loop_
_entity_poly.entity_id
_entity_poly.type
_entity_poly.pdbx_seq_one_letter_code
_entity_poly.pdbx_strand_id
1 'polypeptide(L)'
;MQIEKRNGTANNYVVHSQRISGKLEKRYIGKASDPVVQLYLEDERLAQANERAYHEACAAEKADDIEASKSLEWLCQWSSQWKVLRQIYEQDMHSKQAAPTTTFRLELPGLHKFKDTCRRAQDGDADAQQLLDAWIAESPELLAEATDMIAVTREYLVGFVSSASSETSMLWQKRIDSDTSAILEDAGDDRLSRMFAEVAVLAWLDVMRCSLMPSLAGDDLKRSSYWGSVLRQSQKRWLKVSTAFQQHVKQSKKSRPRKSSKSNRDKACAE
;
A
#
# COMPACT_ATOMS: atom_id res chain seq x y z
N MET A 1 -2.87 24.43 -35.14
CA MET A 1 -3.05 25.01 -36.50
C MET A 1 -3.73 24.04 -37.47
N GLN A 2 -4.26 24.55 -38.61
CA GLN A 2 -4.80 23.74 -39.71
C GLN A 2 -4.24 24.17 -41.06
N ILE A 3 -4.03 23.21 -41.96
CA ILE A 3 -3.65 23.45 -43.36
C ILE A 3 -4.93 23.47 -44.18
N GLU A 4 -5.23 24.60 -44.81
CA GLU A 4 -6.41 24.78 -45.65
C GLU A 4 -6.02 24.96 -47.11
N LYS A 5 -6.83 24.38 -48.00
CA LYS A 5 -6.70 24.54 -49.45
C LYS A 5 -7.66 25.62 -49.91
N ARG A 6 -7.15 26.67 -50.55
CA ARG A 6 -7.99 27.79 -51.00
C ARG A 6 -8.60 27.46 -52.37
N ASN A 7 -9.93 27.54 -52.46
CA ASN A 7 -10.68 27.24 -53.70
C ASN A 7 -10.13 28.07 -54.87
N GLY A 8 -9.83 27.40 -55.98
CA GLY A 8 -9.27 28.02 -57.20
C GLY A 8 -7.75 28.14 -57.26
N THR A 9 -7.00 27.69 -56.24
CA THR A 9 -5.52 27.64 -56.29
C THR A 9 -4.97 26.27 -55.87
N ALA A 10 -3.86 25.84 -56.47
CA ALA A 10 -3.18 24.60 -56.09
C ALA A 10 -2.39 24.71 -54.77
N ASN A 11 -2.27 25.92 -54.21
CA ASN A 11 -1.44 26.19 -53.05
C ASN A 11 -2.18 25.91 -51.73
N ASN A 12 -1.47 25.23 -50.83
CA ASN A 12 -1.91 24.98 -49.46
C ASN A 12 -1.42 26.12 -48.55
N TYR A 13 -2.25 26.54 -47.60
CA TYR A 13 -1.95 27.62 -46.68
C TYR A 13 -2.16 27.19 -45.24
N VAL A 14 -1.36 27.75 -44.34
CA VAL A 14 -1.45 27.48 -42.91
C VAL A 14 -2.23 28.59 -42.24
N VAL A 15 -3.22 28.19 -41.46
CA VAL A 15 -4.13 29.09 -40.75
C VAL A 15 -4.11 28.72 -39.26
N HIS A 16 -3.97 29.72 -38.41
CA HIS A 16 -4.13 29.57 -36.96
C HIS A 16 -5.55 29.97 -36.59
N SER A 17 -6.28 29.02 -36.01
CA SER A 17 -7.67 29.20 -35.61
C SER A 17 -7.70 29.40 -34.10
N GLN A 18 -8.12 30.57 -33.63
CA GLN A 18 -8.25 30.88 -32.21
C GLN A 18 -9.69 31.29 -31.90
N ARG A 19 -10.21 30.85 -30.75
CA ARG A 19 -11.53 31.27 -30.27
C ARG A 19 -11.35 32.50 -29.38
N ILE A 20 -11.93 33.63 -29.78
CA ILE A 20 -11.94 34.88 -29.02
C ILE A 20 -13.41 35.26 -28.82
N SER A 21 -13.83 35.41 -27.57
CA SER A 21 -15.22 35.76 -27.21
C SER A 21 -16.29 34.87 -27.85
N GLY A 22 -16.02 33.56 -27.91
CA GLY A 22 -16.94 32.55 -28.47
C GLY A 22 -16.97 32.47 -30.00
N LYS A 23 -16.33 33.39 -30.72
CA LYS A 23 -16.19 33.34 -32.18
C LYS A 23 -14.85 32.73 -32.58
N LEU A 24 -14.86 31.93 -33.63
CA LEU A 24 -13.66 31.30 -34.17
C LEU A 24 -13.05 32.23 -35.21
N GLU A 25 -11.94 32.88 -34.86
CA GLU A 25 -11.17 33.71 -35.78
C GLU A 25 -10.05 32.89 -36.40
N LYS A 26 -9.83 33.08 -37.70
CA LYS A 26 -8.78 32.42 -38.46
C LYS A 26 -7.77 33.46 -38.90
N ARG A 27 -6.53 33.33 -38.44
CA ARG A 27 -5.40 34.17 -38.84
C ARG A 27 -4.54 33.44 -39.85
N TYR A 28 -4.33 34.07 -41.00
CA TYR A 28 -3.41 33.57 -42.01
C TYR A 28 -1.97 33.69 -41.53
N ILE A 29 -1.20 32.59 -41.63
CA ILE A 29 0.22 32.57 -41.29
C ILE A 29 1.07 32.66 -42.56
N GLY A 30 0.79 31.81 -43.56
CA GLY A 30 1.61 31.76 -44.77
C GLY A 30 1.31 30.56 -45.66
N LYS A 31 2.11 30.40 -46.72
CA LYS A 31 2.06 29.22 -47.61
C LYS A 31 2.70 28.02 -46.93
N ALA A 32 2.12 26.84 -47.10
CA ALA A 32 2.65 25.60 -46.51
C ALA A 32 3.99 25.15 -47.15
N SER A 33 4.34 25.71 -48.31
CA SER A 33 5.63 25.48 -48.98
C SER A 33 6.75 26.38 -48.47
N ASP A 34 6.45 27.35 -47.60
CA ASP A 34 7.45 28.24 -47.02
C ASP A 34 8.17 27.52 -45.85
N PRO A 35 9.51 27.39 -45.89
CA PRO A 35 10.26 26.71 -44.84
C PRO A 35 10.10 27.35 -43.46
N VAL A 36 9.90 28.68 -43.37
CA VAL A 36 9.67 29.36 -42.09
C VAL A 36 8.33 28.94 -41.47
N VAL A 37 7.31 28.78 -42.32
CA VAL A 37 5.97 28.35 -41.91
C VAL A 37 5.96 26.87 -41.51
N GLN A 38 6.78 26.03 -42.15
CA GLN A 38 6.97 24.63 -41.75
C GLN A 38 7.61 24.52 -40.36
N LEU A 39 8.66 25.31 -40.10
CA LEU A 39 9.34 25.33 -38.80
C LEU A 39 8.38 25.76 -37.67
N TYR A 40 7.53 26.74 -37.95
CA TYR A 40 6.48 27.18 -37.03
C TYR A 40 5.40 26.12 -36.78
N LEU A 41 5.05 25.32 -37.79
CA LEU A 41 4.14 24.18 -37.64
C LEU A 41 4.74 23.04 -36.80
N GLU A 42 6.04 22.78 -36.97
CA GLU A 42 6.76 21.76 -36.20
C GLU A 42 6.88 22.16 -34.74
N ASP A 43 7.20 23.42 -34.47
CA ASP A 43 7.26 23.97 -33.11
C ASP A 43 5.90 23.87 -32.39
N GLU A 44 4.79 24.23 -33.06
CA GLU A 44 3.47 24.10 -32.45
C GLU A 44 3.05 22.64 -32.22
N ARG A 45 3.48 21.72 -33.09
CA ARG A 45 3.24 20.28 -32.90
C ARG A 45 4.02 19.75 -31.69
N LEU A 46 5.27 20.19 -31.52
CA LEU A 46 6.09 19.85 -30.35
C LEU A 46 5.46 20.40 -29.07
N ALA A 47 5.01 21.65 -29.08
CA ALA A 47 4.32 22.25 -27.94
C ALA A 47 3.05 21.46 -27.56
N GLN A 48 2.21 21.10 -28.53
CA GLN A 48 1.02 20.28 -28.29
C GLN A 48 1.35 18.87 -27.80
N ALA A 49 2.44 18.27 -28.30
CA ALA A 49 2.89 16.96 -27.84
C ALA A 49 3.39 17.02 -26.39
N ASN A 50 4.14 18.05 -26.02
CA ASN A 50 4.59 18.28 -24.64
C ASN A 50 3.43 18.52 -23.68
N GLU A 51 2.44 19.33 -24.09
CA GLU A 51 1.25 19.60 -23.28
C GLU A 51 0.42 18.32 -23.05
N ARG A 52 0.27 17.49 -24.10
CA ARG A 52 -0.38 16.17 -23.96
C ARG A 52 0.41 15.24 -23.04
N ALA A 53 1.72 15.14 -23.21
CA ALA A 53 2.56 14.31 -22.35
C ALA A 53 2.51 14.76 -20.88
N TYR A 54 2.48 16.06 -20.63
CA TYR A 54 2.30 16.62 -19.29
C TYR A 54 0.92 16.27 -18.70
N HIS A 55 -0.15 16.42 -19.47
CA HIS A 55 -1.49 16.03 -19.03
C HIS A 55 -1.62 14.53 -18.78
N GLU A 56 -1.01 13.68 -19.61
CA GLU A 56 -0.96 12.23 -19.42
C GLU A 56 -0.17 11.86 -18.16
N ALA A 57 0.97 12.50 -17.90
CA ALA A 57 1.73 12.30 -16.67
C ALA A 57 0.94 12.70 -15.42
N CYS A 58 0.30 13.87 -15.42
CA CYS A 58 -0.57 14.29 -14.31
C CYS A 58 -1.81 13.40 -14.15
N ALA A 59 -2.34 12.82 -15.24
CA ALA A 59 -3.47 11.90 -15.16
C ALA A 59 -3.05 10.54 -14.57
N ALA A 60 -1.84 10.06 -14.90
CA ALA A 60 -1.26 8.87 -14.31
C ALA A 60 -0.97 9.06 -12.82
N GLU A 61 -0.36 10.17 -12.42
CA GLU A 61 -0.10 10.51 -11.01
C GLU A 61 -1.40 10.59 -10.20
N LYS A 62 -2.45 11.21 -10.75
CA LYS A 62 -3.78 11.22 -10.12
C LYS A 62 -4.42 9.84 -10.02
N ALA A 63 -4.18 8.97 -10.99
CA ALA A 63 -4.68 7.60 -10.95
C ALA A 63 -3.98 6.80 -9.84
N ASP A 64 -2.67 6.97 -9.71
CA ASP A 64 -1.86 6.36 -8.65
C ASP A 64 -2.30 6.88 -7.26
N ASP A 65 -2.57 8.19 -7.12
CA ASP A 65 -3.09 8.79 -5.88
C ASP A 65 -4.48 8.25 -5.52
N ILE A 66 -5.36 8.07 -6.50
CA ILE A 66 -6.70 7.48 -6.29
C ILE A 66 -6.60 5.99 -5.93
N GLU A 67 -5.63 5.26 -6.50
CA GLU A 67 -5.39 3.86 -6.16
C GLU A 67 -4.79 3.74 -4.74
N ALA A 68 -3.85 4.60 -4.39
CA ALA A 68 -3.32 4.73 -3.03
C ALA A 68 -4.42 5.12 -2.04
N SER A 69 -5.31 6.06 -2.38
CA SER A 69 -6.41 6.48 -1.52
C SER A 69 -7.43 5.35 -1.30
N LYS A 70 -7.77 4.59 -2.35
CA LYS A 70 -8.63 3.39 -2.22
C LYS A 70 -7.97 2.31 -1.39
N SER A 71 -6.66 2.14 -1.50
CA SER A 71 -5.87 1.20 -0.69
C SER A 71 -5.89 1.61 0.79
N LEU A 72 -5.72 2.91 1.07
CA LEU A 72 -5.81 3.48 2.41
C LEU A 72 -7.24 3.43 2.98
N GLU A 73 -8.25 3.68 2.16
CA GLU A 73 -9.66 3.59 2.54
C GLU A 73 -10.06 2.13 2.82
N TRP A 74 -9.52 1.18 2.04
CA TRP A 74 -9.64 -0.25 2.31
C TRP A 74 -8.96 -0.65 3.63
N LEU A 75 -7.75 -0.13 3.91
CA LEU A 75 -7.06 -0.32 5.19
C LEU A 75 -7.84 0.32 6.36
N CYS A 76 -8.44 1.49 6.17
CA CYS A 76 -9.31 2.15 7.16
C CYS A 76 -10.64 1.40 7.39
N GLN A 77 -11.22 0.81 6.35
CA GLN A 77 -12.39 -0.06 6.51
C GLN A 77 -12.02 -1.35 7.28
N TRP A 78 -10.81 -1.87 7.12
CA TRP A 78 -10.31 -2.96 7.95
C TRP A 78 -9.99 -2.51 9.39
N SER A 79 -9.49 -1.29 9.59
CA SER A 79 -9.31 -0.70 10.91
C SER A 79 -10.65 -0.42 11.61
N SER A 80 -11.75 -0.22 10.88
CA SER A 80 -13.10 -0.18 11.49
C SER A 80 -13.57 -1.54 12.05
N GLN A 81 -12.96 -2.67 11.61
CA GLN A 81 -13.10 -3.98 12.25
C GLN A 81 -12.23 -4.13 13.53
N TRP A 82 -11.46 -3.10 13.93
CA TRP A 82 -10.82 -3.01 15.25
C TRP A 82 -11.79 -2.97 16.43
N LYS A 83 -13.11 -3.01 16.25
CA LYS A 83 -14.02 -3.33 17.36
C LYS A 83 -13.64 -4.63 18.06
N VAL A 84 -13.04 -5.59 17.34
CA VAL A 84 -12.52 -6.84 17.91
C VAL A 84 -11.25 -6.61 18.74
N LEU A 85 -10.30 -5.79 18.27
CA LEU A 85 -9.11 -5.46 19.05
C LEU A 85 -9.42 -4.55 20.24
N ARG A 86 -10.39 -3.64 20.10
CA ARG A 86 -10.93 -2.84 21.21
C ARG A 86 -11.62 -3.72 22.24
N GLN A 87 -12.38 -4.73 21.83
CA GLN A 87 -12.96 -5.72 22.75
C GLN A 87 -11.89 -6.60 23.41
N ILE A 88 -10.82 -6.96 22.70
CA ILE A 88 -9.67 -7.68 23.28
C ILE A 88 -8.96 -6.79 24.29
N TYR A 89 -8.72 -5.51 23.98
CA TYR A 89 -8.09 -4.54 24.89
C TYR A 89 -8.97 -4.20 26.11
N GLU A 90 -10.29 -4.08 25.91
CA GLU A 90 -11.27 -3.88 26.99
C GLU A 90 -11.43 -5.15 27.86
N GLN A 91 -11.21 -6.34 27.32
CA GLN A 91 -11.16 -7.60 28.08
C GLN A 91 -9.83 -7.78 28.84
N ASP A 92 -8.71 -7.32 28.28
CA ASP A 92 -7.38 -7.46 28.87
C ASP A 92 -7.12 -6.45 30.01
N MET A 93 -7.77 -5.27 29.98
CA MET A 93 -7.77 -4.30 31.09
C MET A 93 -8.41 -4.84 32.39
N HIS A 94 -9.14 -5.96 32.33
CA HIS A 94 -9.67 -6.64 33.51
C HIS A 94 -8.80 -7.82 33.99
N SER A 95 -7.76 -8.19 33.23
CA SER A 95 -6.76 -9.17 33.64
C SER A 95 -5.56 -8.45 34.24
N LYS A 96 -5.53 -8.31 35.57
CA LYS A 96 -4.35 -7.80 36.29
C LYS A 96 -3.18 -8.75 36.11
N GLN A 97 -2.29 -8.47 35.17
CA GLN A 97 -0.89 -8.90 35.23
C GLN A 97 0.02 -7.68 35.12
N ALA A 98 0.66 -7.35 36.24
CA ALA A 98 1.66 -6.31 36.33
C ALA A 98 2.95 -6.81 35.68
N ALA A 99 3.34 -6.23 34.56
CA ALA A 99 4.71 -6.33 34.05
C ALA A 99 5.57 -5.23 34.70
N PRO A 100 6.81 -5.51 35.15
CA PRO A 100 7.70 -4.50 35.69
C PRO A 100 8.33 -3.73 34.52
N THR A 101 8.11 -2.41 34.47
CA THR A 101 8.77 -1.52 33.52
C THR A 101 9.75 -0.64 34.28
N THR A 102 11.03 -0.70 33.93
CA THR A 102 12.04 0.25 34.44
C THR A 102 12.66 1.00 33.27
N THR A 103 12.31 2.30 33.21
CA THR A 103 13.15 3.48 32.89
C THR A 103 13.91 3.51 31.55
N PHE A 104 13.78 4.52 30.68
CA PHE A 104 13.45 5.94 30.81
C PHE A 104 12.62 6.37 29.59
N ARG A 105 11.60 7.22 29.76
CA ARG A 105 10.85 7.81 28.65
C ARG A 105 10.49 9.27 28.98
N LEU A 106 10.73 10.19 28.04
CA LEU A 106 9.89 11.38 27.92
C LEU A 106 8.43 10.89 27.98
N GLU A 107 7.59 11.54 28.79
CA GLU A 107 6.19 11.14 28.94
C GLU A 107 5.52 11.12 27.56
N LEU A 108 5.40 9.91 26.99
CA LEU A 108 4.61 9.68 25.79
C LEU A 108 3.21 10.25 26.06
N PRO A 109 2.62 10.95 25.08
CA PRO A 109 1.30 11.51 25.25
C PRO A 109 0.32 10.41 25.68
N GLY A 110 -0.52 10.71 26.67
CA GLY A 110 -1.65 9.85 26.98
C GLY A 110 -2.47 9.57 25.71
N LEU A 111 -3.04 8.36 25.61
CA LEU A 111 -3.71 7.84 24.40
C LEU A 111 -4.70 8.83 23.76
N HIS A 112 -5.41 9.62 24.57
CA HIS A 112 -6.34 10.64 24.09
C HIS A 112 -5.64 11.75 23.30
N LYS A 113 -4.53 12.28 23.84
CA LYS A 113 -3.74 13.35 23.22
C LYS A 113 -3.07 12.85 21.94
N PHE A 114 -2.60 11.60 21.93
CA PHE A 114 -2.08 10.98 20.72
C PHE A 114 -3.15 10.89 19.62
N LYS A 115 -4.33 10.33 19.93
CA LYS A 115 -5.44 10.20 18.97
C LYS A 115 -5.92 11.54 18.42
N ASP A 116 -6.03 12.56 19.26
CA ASP A 116 -6.40 13.89 18.82
C ASP A 116 -5.35 14.51 17.89
N THR A 117 -4.07 14.29 18.17
CA THR A 117 -2.97 14.77 17.32
C THR A 117 -2.96 14.07 15.96
N CYS A 118 -3.18 12.74 15.93
CA CYS A 118 -3.36 11.99 14.68
C CYS A 118 -4.53 12.51 13.85
N ARG A 119 -5.68 12.78 14.48
CA ARG A 119 -6.85 13.34 13.78
C ARG A 119 -6.55 14.71 13.20
N ARG A 120 -5.94 15.62 13.98
CA ARG A 120 -5.58 16.96 13.50
C ARG A 120 -4.59 16.92 12.33
N ALA A 121 -3.59 16.05 12.40
CA ALA A 121 -2.65 15.86 11.29
C ALA A 121 -3.36 15.33 10.03
N GLN A 122 -4.30 14.39 10.16
CA GLN A 122 -5.14 13.92 9.06
C GLN A 122 -6.02 15.04 8.47
N ASP A 123 -6.48 15.98 9.29
CA ASP A 123 -7.24 17.16 8.87
C ASP A 123 -6.35 18.26 8.24
N GLY A 124 -5.04 18.03 8.10
CA GLY A 124 -4.10 18.94 7.44
C GLY A 124 -3.39 19.94 8.36
N ASP A 125 -3.42 19.72 9.67
CA ASP A 125 -2.74 20.57 10.65
C ASP A 125 -1.22 20.31 10.67
N ALA A 126 -0.45 21.28 10.17
CA ALA A 126 1.00 21.19 10.06
C ALA A 126 1.73 21.08 11.41
N ASP A 127 1.20 21.70 12.47
CA ASP A 127 1.82 21.65 13.79
C ASP A 127 1.61 20.25 14.42
N ALA A 128 0.42 19.67 14.20
CA ALA A 128 0.14 18.30 14.63
C ALA A 128 1.00 17.27 13.87
N GLN A 129 1.24 17.52 12.57
CA GLN A 129 2.13 16.70 11.74
C GLN A 129 3.57 16.73 12.28
N GLN A 130 4.14 17.93 12.53
CA GLN A 130 5.49 18.07 13.09
C GLN A 130 5.63 17.42 14.46
N LEU A 131 4.59 17.50 15.29
CA LEU A 131 4.59 16.93 16.62
C LEU A 131 4.51 15.39 16.59
N LEU A 132 3.80 14.82 15.62
CA LEU A 132 3.85 13.39 15.31
C LEU A 132 5.24 12.99 14.82
N ASP A 133 5.81 13.71 13.87
CA ASP A 133 7.15 13.43 13.34
C ASP A 133 8.22 13.46 14.45
N ALA A 134 8.09 14.38 15.42
CA ALA A 134 8.96 14.42 16.59
C ALA A 134 8.79 13.19 17.50
N TRP A 135 7.56 12.77 17.80
CA TRP A 135 7.31 11.55 18.58
C TRP A 135 7.82 10.29 17.88
N ILE A 136 7.69 10.25 16.55
CA ILE A 136 8.19 9.16 15.71
C ILE A 136 9.73 9.12 15.73
N ALA A 137 10.38 10.29 15.62
CA ALA A 137 11.83 10.40 15.67
C ALA A 137 12.42 10.03 17.04
N GLU A 138 11.73 10.34 18.13
CA GLU A 138 12.16 10.02 19.50
C GLU A 138 11.91 8.55 19.89
N SER A 139 11.00 7.86 19.21
CA SER A 139 10.63 6.49 19.54
C SER A 139 10.39 5.63 18.28
N PRO A 140 11.42 5.45 17.43
CA PRO A 140 11.29 4.67 16.19
C PRO A 140 10.94 3.20 16.46
N GLU A 141 11.41 2.66 17.59
CA GLU A 141 11.10 1.30 18.05
C GLU A 141 9.62 1.11 18.38
N LEU A 142 8.95 2.14 18.90
CA LEU A 142 7.56 2.08 19.32
C LEU A 142 6.61 2.06 18.13
N LEU A 143 6.97 2.76 17.05
CA LEU A 143 6.31 2.62 15.76
C LEU A 143 6.55 1.24 15.18
N ALA A 144 7.78 0.74 15.21
CA ALA A 144 8.09 -0.59 14.72
C ALA A 144 7.26 -1.66 15.46
N GLU A 145 7.17 -1.58 16.79
CA GLU A 145 6.35 -2.48 17.62
C GLU A 145 4.84 -2.29 17.39
N ALA A 146 4.35 -1.05 17.29
CA ALA A 146 2.93 -0.77 17.08
C ALA A 146 2.45 -1.05 15.65
N THR A 147 3.37 -1.10 14.68
CA THR A 147 3.07 -1.40 13.27
C THR A 147 3.38 -2.85 12.89
N ASP A 148 4.19 -3.57 13.68
CA ASP A 148 4.38 -5.01 13.53
C ASP A 148 3.20 -5.80 14.10
N MET A 149 2.07 -5.65 13.40
CA MET A 149 0.82 -6.34 13.70
C MET A 149 0.99 -7.87 13.70
N ILE A 150 2.00 -8.40 13.00
CA ILE A 150 2.29 -9.83 12.96
C ILE A 150 2.91 -10.26 14.29
N ALA A 151 3.89 -9.53 14.81
CA ALA A 151 4.49 -9.80 16.12
C ALA A 151 3.44 -9.76 17.23
N VAL A 152 2.61 -8.70 17.27
CA VAL A 152 1.54 -8.57 18.26
C VAL A 152 0.54 -9.72 18.19
N THR A 153 0.08 -10.09 16.98
CA THR A 153 -0.88 -11.19 16.81
C THR A 153 -0.26 -12.54 17.16
N ARG A 154 1.02 -12.73 16.87
CA ARG A 154 1.78 -13.95 17.21
C ARG A 154 1.90 -14.12 18.72
N GLU A 155 2.36 -13.10 19.44
CA GLU A 155 2.48 -13.13 20.89
C GLU A 155 1.15 -13.45 21.55
N TYR A 156 0.08 -12.79 21.10
CA TYR A 156 -1.28 -13.10 21.56
C TYR A 156 -1.63 -14.57 21.34
N LEU A 157 -1.45 -15.10 20.12
CA LEU A 157 -1.81 -16.49 19.82
C LEU A 157 -0.98 -17.50 20.61
N VAL A 158 0.32 -17.25 20.78
CA VAL A 158 1.18 -18.15 21.56
C VAL A 158 0.77 -18.15 23.02
N GLY A 159 0.61 -16.97 23.63
CA GLY A 159 0.14 -16.85 25.01
C GLY A 159 -1.26 -17.44 25.21
N PHE A 160 -2.14 -17.27 24.22
CA PHE A 160 -3.50 -17.75 24.23
C PHE A 160 -3.60 -19.29 24.18
N VAL A 161 -2.82 -19.94 23.31
CA VAL A 161 -2.93 -21.38 23.06
C VAL A 161 -2.10 -22.19 24.05
N SER A 162 -1.02 -21.62 24.58
CA SER A 162 -0.10 -22.36 25.44
C SER A 162 -0.60 -22.59 26.87
N SER A 163 -1.64 -21.88 27.32
CA SER A 163 -2.22 -22.03 28.67
C SER A 163 -1.15 -22.06 29.79
N ALA A 164 -0.09 -21.25 29.65
CA ALA A 164 1.08 -21.17 30.54
C ALA A 164 2.08 -22.36 30.51
N SER A 165 1.95 -23.32 29.59
CA SER A 165 2.98 -24.34 29.34
C SER A 165 4.11 -23.78 28.47
N SER A 166 5.34 -23.81 28.98
CA SER A 166 6.54 -23.30 28.28
C SER A 166 6.88 -24.15 27.05
N GLU A 167 6.72 -25.48 27.14
CA GLU A 167 6.98 -26.43 26.06
C GLU A 167 5.99 -26.23 24.91
N THR A 168 4.72 -26.04 25.23
CA THR A 168 3.66 -25.82 24.23
C THR A 168 3.81 -24.43 23.60
N SER A 169 4.20 -23.42 24.38
CA SER A 169 4.53 -22.08 23.86
C SER A 169 5.64 -22.13 22.83
N MET A 170 6.74 -22.83 23.12
CA MET A 170 7.88 -22.96 22.19
C MET A 170 7.49 -23.67 20.89
N LEU A 171 6.66 -24.71 20.96
CA LEU A 171 6.20 -25.42 19.77
C LEU A 171 5.30 -24.54 18.89
N TRP A 172 4.36 -23.80 19.50
CA TRP A 172 3.51 -22.86 18.78
C TRP A 172 4.29 -21.71 18.18
N GLN A 173 5.21 -21.13 18.95
CA GLN A 173 6.12 -20.09 18.48
C GLN A 173 6.90 -20.56 17.25
N LYS A 174 7.57 -21.72 17.34
CA LYS A 174 8.34 -22.28 16.23
C LYS A 174 7.46 -22.55 15.01
N ARG A 175 6.23 -23.03 15.20
CA ARG A 175 5.29 -23.28 14.10
C ARG A 175 4.86 -21.99 13.41
N ILE A 176 4.46 -20.98 14.20
CA ILE A 176 4.03 -19.68 13.69
C ILE A 176 5.20 -18.99 12.97
N ASP A 177 6.40 -19.04 13.54
CA ASP A 177 7.60 -18.46 12.94
C ASP A 177 7.94 -19.13 11.61
N SER A 178 7.86 -20.46 11.54
CA SER A 178 8.14 -21.21 10.32
C SER A 178 7.15 -20.86 9.20
N ASP A 179 5.85 -20.86 9.48
CA ASP A 179 4.82 -20.61 8.47
C ASP A 179 4.79 -19.11 8.07
N THR A 180 5.04 -18.20 9.02
CA THR A 180 5.18 -16.77 8.75
C THR A 180 6.39 -16.48 7.87
N SER A 181 7.55 -17.06 8.20
CA SER A 181 8.78 -16.89 7.43
C SER A 181 8.61 -17.43 6.01
N ALA A 182 7.98 -18.60 5.85
CA ALA A 182 7.72 -19.17 4.54
C ALA A 182 6.87 -18.26 3.64
N ILE A 183 5.83 -17.62 4.19
CA ILE A 183 4.98 -16.69 3.43
C ILE A 183 5.74 -15.40 3.07
N LEU A 184 6.55 -14.88 4.00
CA LEU A 184 7.33 -13.65 3.78
C LEU A 184 8.50 -13.86 2.81
N GLU A 185 9.19 -15.00 2.86
CA GLU A 185 10.29 -15.35 1.94
C GLU A 185 9.81 -15.39 0.48
N ASP A 186 8.58 -15.87 0.23
CA ASP A 186 7.99 -15.94 -1.10
C ASP A 186 7.82 -14.57 -1.77
N ALA A 187 7.75 -13.49 -0.99
CA ALA A 187 7.62 -12.11 -1.47
C ALA A 187 8.91 -11.53 -2.06
N GLY A 188 10.08 -11.98 -1.60
CA GLY A 188 11.37 -11.39 -1.92
C GLY A 188 11.52 -9.92 -1.45
N ASP A 189 12.37 -9.15 -2.13
CA ASP A 189 12.71 -7.77 -1.73
C ASP A 189 11.72 -6.69 -2.20
N ASP A 190 10.67 -7.06 -2.93
CA ASP A 190 9.68 -6.10 -3.44
C ASP A 190 8.75 -5.62 -2.31
N ARG A 191 8.68 -4.30 -2.09
CA ARG A 191 7.91 -3.71 -0.99
C ARG A 191 6.41 -4.01 -1.10
N LEU A 192 5.86 -3.97 -2.31
CA LEU A 192 4.45 -4.27 -2.53
C LEU A 192 4.16 -5.75 -2.28
N SER A 193 5.00 -6.65 -2.80
CA SER A 193 4.91 -8.10 -2.52
C SER A 193 5.00 -8.38 -1.02
N ARG A 194 5.86 -7.66 -0.29
CA ARG A 194 6.01 -7.79 1.16
C ARG A 194 4.74 -7.40 1.91
N MET A 195 4.10 -6.28 1.53
CA MET A 195 2.80 -5.90 2.10
C MET A 195 1.72 -6.97 1.85
N PHE A 196 1.65 -7.53 0.63
CA PHE A 196 0.71 -8.62 0.35
C PHE A 196 0.98 -9.86 1.20
N ALA A 197 2.26 -10.20 1.42
CA ALA A 197 2.64 -11.32 2.27
C ALA A 197 2.26 -11.06 3.74
N GLU A 198 2.49 -9.85 4.25
CA GLU A 198 2.10 -9.47 5.62
C GLU A 198 0.58 -9.60 5.83
N VAL A 199 -0.23 -9.16 4.87
CA VAL A 199 -1.70 -9.33 4.91
C VAL A 199 -2.09 -10.81 4.83
N ALA A 200 -1.38 -11.62 4.03
CA ALA A 200 -1.61 -13.06 3.95
C ALA A 200 -1.29 -13.78 5.27
N VAL A 201 -0.20 -13.39 5.94
CA VAL A 201 0.16 -13.87 7.28
C VAL A 201 -0.93 -13.52 8.29
N LEU A 202 -1.37 -12.26 8.35
CA LEU A 202 -2.43 -11.84 9.27
C LEU A 202 -3.74 -12.61 9.05
N ALA A 203 -4.12 -12.84 7.78
CA ALA A 203 -5.30 -13.63 7.45
C ALA A 203 -5.13 -15.10 7.86
N TRP A 204 -3.93 -15.66 7.76
CA TRP A 204 -3.62 -17.02 8.22
C TRP A 204 -3.66 -17.13 9.76
N LEU A 205 -3.11 -16.15 10.47
CA LEU A 205 -3.17 -16.08 11.94
C LEU A 205 -4.64 -16.00 12.43
N ASP A 206 -5.51 -15.26 11.74
CA ASP A 206 -6.94 -15.21 12.06
C ASP A 206 -7.65 -16.56 11.81
N VAL A 207 -7.26 -17.31 10.77
CA VAL A 207 -7.74 -18.69 10.56
C VAL A 207 -7.35 -19.57 11.74
N MET A 208 -6.09 -19.52 12.17
CA MET A 208 -5.64 -20.28 13.34
C MET A 208 -6.43 -19.90 14.59
N ARG A 209 -6.56 -18.60 14.88
CA ARG A 209 -7.39 -18.11 15.99
C ARG A 209 -8.78 -18.74 15.95
N CYS A 210 -9.48 -18.59 14.83
CA CYS A 210 -10.85 -19.07 14.69
C CYS A 210 -10.97 -20.60 14.77
N SER A 211 -9.93 -21.35 14.42
CA SER A 211 -9.91 -22.81 14.55
C SER A 211 -9.69 -23.29 15.98
N LEU A 212 -9.04 -22.48 16.81
CA LEU A 212 -8.69 -22.83 18.19
C LEU A 212 -9.74 -22.36 19.20
N MET A 213 -10.49 -21.30 18.87
CA MET A 213 -11.56 -20.78 19.73
C MET A 213 -12.67 -21.79 20.10
N PRO A 214 -13.12 -22.71 19.21
CA PRO A 214 -14.10 -23.73 19.58
C PRO A 214 -13.64 -24.64 20.72
N SER A 215 -12.35 -24.98 20.78
CA SER A 215 -11.78 -25.82 21.85
C SER A 215 -11.84 -25.16 23.23
N LEU A 216 -12.03 -23.83 23.28
CA LEU A 216 -12.15 -23.02 24.50
C LEU A 216 -13.58 -22.58 24.79
N ALA A 217 -14.52 -22.80 23.85
CA ALA A 217 -15.94 -22.55 24.08
C ALA A 217 -16.56 -23.52 25.09
N GLY A 218 -15.86 -24.59 25.46
CA GLY A 218 -16.36 -25.65 26.33
C GLY A 218 -17.62 -26.29 25.75
N ASP A 219 -18.60 -26.55 26.60
CA ASP A 219 -19.88 -27.15 26.20
C ASP A 219 -20.89 -26.15 25.62
N ASP A 220 -20.52 -24.87 25.41
CA ASP A 220 -21.42 -23.88 24.84
C ASP A 220 -21.57 -24.06 23.31
N LEU A 221 -22.61 -24.81 22.94
CA LEU A 221 -23.03 -25.07 21.56
C LEU A 221 -23.25 -23.78 20.73
N LYS A 222 -23.71 -22.68 21.34
CA LYS A 222 -23.95 -21.41 20.62
C LYS A 222 -22.63 -20.73 20.27
N ARG A 223 -21.68 -20.69 21.21
CA ARG A 223 -20.32 -20.17 20.97
C ARG A 223 -19.57 -21.02 19.96
N SER A 224 -19.68 -22.35 20.05
CA SER A 224 -19.07 -23.27 19.08
C SER A 224 -19.60 -23.03 17.65
N SER A 225 -20.92 -22.91 17.49
CA SER A 225 -21.54 -22.59 16.18
C SER A 225 -21.11 -21.24 15.62
N TYR A 226 -21.02 -20.21 16.48
CA TYR A 226 -20.49 -18.90 16.12
C TYR A 226 -19.07 -19.02 15.56
N TRP A 227 -18.15 -19.65 16.29
CA TRP A 227 -16.76 -19.81 15.86
C TRP A 227 -16.63 -20.67 14.60
N GLY A 228 -17.49 -21.67 14.41
CA GLY A 228 -17.56 -22.41 13.15
C GLY A 228 -17.96 -21.53 11.96
N SER A 229 -18.86 -20.56 12.15
CA SER A 229 -19.19 -19.57 11.12
C SER A 229 -18.03 -18.62 10.85
N VAL A 230 -17.40 -18.10 11.90
CA VAL A 230 -16.25 -17.17 11.80
C VAL A 230 -15.06 -17.86 11.13
N LEU A 231 -14.77 -19.11 11.46
CA LEU A 231 -13.72 -19.91 10.82
C LEU A 231 -13.94 -20.06 9.31
N ARG A 232 -15.16 -20.35 8.88
CA ARG A 232 -15.47 -20.42 7.44
C ARG A 232 -15.24 -19.10 6.73
N GLN A 233 -15.56 -17.98 7.39
CA GLN A 233 -15.33 -16.65 6.84
C GLN A 233 -13.84 -16.31 6.77
N SER A 234 -13.07 -16.60 7.83
CA SER A 234 -11.63 -16.37 7.85
C SER A 234 -10.91 -17.25 6.84
N GLN A 235 -11.30 -18.52 6.68
CA GLN A 235 -10.76 -19.41 5.64
C GLN A 235 -11.01 -18.85 4.22
N LYS A 236 -12.23 -18.40 3.92
CA LYS A 236 -12.55 -17.76 2.62
C LYS A 236 -11.70 -16.51 2.39
N ARG A 237 -11.53 -15.69 3.43
CA ARG A 237 -10.71 -14.47 3.38
C ARG A 237 -9.25 -14.81 3.12
N TRP A 238 -8.69 -15.76 3.87
CA TRP A 238 -7.31 -16.23 3.70
C TRP A 238 -7.09 -16.80 2.30
N LEU A 239 -7.96 -17.67 1.80
CA LEU A 239 -7.89 -18.20 0.43
C LEU A 239 -7.89 -17.09 -0.63
N LYS A 240 -8.75 -16.07 -0.47
CA LYS A 240 -8.80 -14.94 -1.40
C LYS A 240 -7.49 -14.14 -1.37
N VAL A 241 -6.99 -13.81 -0.19
CA VAL A 241 -5.76 -13.03 0.00
C VAL A 241 -4.53 -13.81 -0.47
N SER A 242 -4.41 -15.09 -0.10
CA SER A 242 -3.28 -15.93 -0.50
C SER A 242 -3.24 -16.15 -2.01
N THR A 243 -4.41 -16.32 -2.65
CA THR A 243 -4.50 -16.41 -4.12
C THR A 243 -4.04 -15.10 -4.77
N ALA A 244 -4.49 -13.95 -4.26
CA ALA A 244 -4.07 -12.64 -4.78
C ALA A 244 -2.55 -12.43 -4.62
N PHE A 245 -2.00 -12.75 -3.45
CA PHE A 245 -0.55 -12.71 -3.19
C PHE A 245 0.22 -13.60 -4.16
N GLN A 246 -0.19 -14.85 -4.35
CA GLN A 246 0.47 -15.77 -5.28
C GLN A 246 0.38 -15.30 -6.74
N GLN A 247 -0.74 -14.69 -7.14
CA GLN A 247 -0.88 -14.09 -8.46
C GLN A 247 0.08 -12.91 -8.64
N HIS A 248 0.17 -12.03 -7.63
CA HIS A 248 1.10 -10.91 -7.62
C HIS A 248 2.56 -11.37 -7.73
N VAL A 249 2.98 -12.33 -6.91
CA VAL A 249 4.33 -12.91 -6.94
C VAL A 249 4.66 -13.55 -8.31
N LYS A 250 3.68 -14.20 -8.95
CA LYS A 250 3.85 -14.76 -10.29
C LYS A 250 4.01 -13.67 -11.35
N GLN A 251 3.29 -12.56 -11.23
CA GLN A 251 3.37 -11.43 -12.15
C GLN A 251 4.69 -10.66 -11.96
N SER A 252 5.10 -10.39 -10.73
CA SER A 252 6.36 -9.68 -10.42
C SER A 252 7.60 -10.46 -10.87
N LYS A 253 7.58 -11.79 -10.76
CA LYS A 253 8.64 -12.67 -11.31
C LYS A 253 8.71 -12.66 -12.84
N LYS A 254 7.58 -12.45 -13.53
CA LYS A 254 7.53 -12.37 -15.01
C LYS A 254 7.99 -11.02 -15.55
N SER A 255 7.74 -9.93 -14.82
CA SER A 255 8.07 -8.57 -15.25
C SER A 255 9.52 -8.17 -14.98
N ARG A 256 10.27 -8.89 -14.13
CA ARG A 256 11.71 -8.68 -13.98
C ARG A 256 12.44 -9.06 -15.28
N PRO A 257 13.02 -8.10 -16.03
CA PRO A 257 13.84 -8.44 -17.19
C PRO A 257 15.03 -9.28 -16.70
N ARG A 258 15.24 -10.45 -17.29
CA ARG A 258 16.48 -11.22 -17.12
C ARG A 258 17.62 -10.27 -17.46
N LYS A 259 18.39 -9.81 -16.46
CA LYS A 259 19.71 -9.23 -16.69
C LYS A 259 20.47 -10.26 -17.51
N SER A 260 20.63 -9.97 -18.80
CA SER A 260 21.42 -10.79 -19.70
C SER A 260 22.83 -10.80 -19.13
N SER A 261 23.27 -11.96 -18.69
CA SER A 261 24.66 -12.26 -18.40
C SER A 261 25.44 -12.26 -19.73
N LYS A 262 25.57 -11.10 -20.38
CA LYS A 262 26.52 -10.91 -21.46
C LYS A 262 27.86 -10.53 -20.84
N SER A 263 28.66 -11.58 -20.63
CA SER A 263 30.05 -11.65 -21.09
C SER A 263 30.90 -10.39 -20.88
N ASN A 264 31.57 -10.30 -19.73
CA ASN A 264 32.91 -9.71 -19.67
C ASN A 264 33.92 -10.86 -19.79
N ARG A 265 34.10 -11.36 -21.01
CA ARG A 265 35.22 -12.24 -21.39
C ARG A 265 36.36 -11.49 -22.08
N ASP A 266 36.26 -10.17 -22.23
CA ASP A 266 37.22 -9.35 -22.98
C ASP A 266 37.85 -8.25 -22.10
N LYS A 267 38.64 -8.62 -21.09
CA LYS A 267 39.61 -7.69 -20.43
C LYS A 267 40.85 -8.43 -19.89
N ALA A 268 41.39 -9.37 -20.66
CA ALA A 268 42.66 -10.04 -20.33
C ALA A 268 43.73 -9.96 -21.44
N CYS A 269 43.61 -8.99 -22.36
CA CYS A 269 44.65 -8.67 -23.35
C CYS A 269 44.77 -7.16 -23.50
N ALA A 270 45.36 -6.49 -22.52
CA ALA A 270 46.05 -5.21 -22.67
C ALA A 270 46.58 -4.79 -21.29
N GLU A 271 47.77 -5.28 -20.93
CA GLU A 271 48.92 -4.52 -20.39
C GLU A 271 50.07 -5.48 -20.08
#